data_AF-A0A1G9SNR9-F1
#
_entry.id   AF-A0A1G9SNR9-F1
#
_cell.length_a   1.000
_cell.length_b   1.000
_cell.length_c   1.000
_cell.angle_alpha   90.00
_cell.angle_beta   90.00
_cell.angle_gamma   90.00
#
_symmetry.space_group_name_H-M   'P 1'
#
loop_
_entity.id
_entity.type
_entity.pdbx_description
1 polymer ?
#
loop_
_entity_poly.entity_id
_entity_poly.type
_entity_poly.pdbx_seq_one_letter_code
_entity_poly.pdbx_strand_id
1 'polypeptide(L)' 'MTAILIVLTVVAYLALLVDWKDLIGVLGQGGWVSIVLYVVLTAFIVVILTNPDIPHIVPH' A
#
# COMPACT_ATOMS: atom_id res chain seq x y z
N MET A 1 9.84 14.59 -0.06
CA MET A 1 8.79 15.63 -0.13
C MET A 1 8.03 15.59 -1.45
N THR A 2 8.72 15.70 -2.58
CA THR A 2 8.12 15.68 -3.94
C THR A 2 7.41 14.36 -4.28
N ALA A 3 8.00 13.23 -3.92
CA ALA A 3 7.39 11.91 -4.16
C ALA A 3 6.03 11.75 -3.44
N ILE A 4 5.90 12.27 -2.22
CA ILE A 4 4.66 12.21 -1.44
C ILE A 4 3.56 13.05 -2.10
N LEU A 5 3.91 14.25 -2.61
CA LEU A 5 2.97 15.12 -3.30
C LEU A 5 2.48 14.49 -4.61
N ILE A 6 3.36 13.87 -5.38
CA ILE A 6 3.00 13.17 -6.63
C ILE A 6 2.04 12.02 -6.33
N VAL A 7 2.33 11.21 -5.32
CA VAL A 7 1.43 10.11 -4.90
C VAL A 7 0.07 10.65 -4.45
N LEU A 8 0.04 11.73 -3.66
CA LEU A 8 -1.21 12.38 -3.25
C LEU A 8 -2.04 12.88 -4.44
N THR A 9 -1.40 13.52 -5.41
CA THR A 9 -2.08 14.00 -6.63
C THR A 9 -2.65 12.85 -7.44
N VAL A 10 -1.90 11.75 -7.60
CA VAL A 10 -2.37 10.56 -8.32
C VAL A 10 -3.54 9.90 -7.59
N VAL A 11 -3.45 9.75 -6.26
CA VAL A 11 -4.52 9.17 -5.44
C VAL A 11 -5.78 10.04 -5.50
N ALA A 12 -5.64 11.36 -5.39
CA ALA A 12 -6.78 12.28 -5.49
C ALA A 12 -7.43 12.25 -6.88
N TYR A 13 -6.63 12.18 -7.95
CA TYR A 13 -7.12 12.05 -9.32
C TYR A 13 -7.90 10.74 -9.53
N LEU A 14 -7.35 9.62 -9.05
CA LEU A 14 -8.02 8.31 -9.12
C LEU A 14 -9.31 8.28 -8.29
N ALA A 15 -9.31 8.93 -7.12
CA ALA A 15 -10.49 9.05 -6.27
C ALA A 15 -11.64 9.83 -6.95
N LEU A 16 -11.32 10.85 -7.76
CA LEU A 16 -12.35 11.60 -8.52
C LEU A 16 -12.92 10.80 -9.70
N LEU A 17 -12.12 9.92 -10.30
CA LEU A 17 -12.52 9.09 -11.46
C LEU A 17 -13.24 7.81 -11.08
N VAL A 18 -13.03 7.35 -9.85
CA VAL A 18 -13.63 6.13 -9.32
C VAL A 18 -15.14 6.28 -9.23
N ASP A 19 -15.86 5.27 -9.71
CA ASP A 19 -17.28 5.12 -9.41
C ASP A 19 -17.43 4.61 -7.98
N TRP A 20 -17.67 5.55 -7.07
CA TRP A 20 -17.76 5.29 -5.64
C TRP A 20 -18.85 4.30 -5.27
N LYS A 21 -19.92 4.20 -6.08
CA LYS A 21 -21.04 3.29 -5.79
C LYS A 21 -20.61 1.84 -5.99
N ASP A 22 -19.88 1.56 -7.08
CA ASP A 22 -19.30 0.24 -7.33
C ASP A 22 -18.15 -0.05 -6.36
N LEU A 23 -17.34 0.95 -6.00
CA LEU A 23 -16.23 0.75 -5.06
C LEU A 23 -16.75 0.36 -3.67
N ILE A 24 -17.82 1.00 -3.18
CA ILE A 24 -18.49 0.60 -1.92
C ILE A 24 -19.07 -0.81 -2.03
N GLY A 25 -19.64 -1.19 -3.18
CA GLY A 25 -20.13 -2.55 -3.44
C GLY A 25 -19.01 -3.60 -3.38
N VAL A 26 -17.86 -3.32 -4.01
CA VAL A 26 -16.68 -4.19 -4.02
C VAL A 26 -16.02 -4.27 -2.64
N LEU A 27 -15.97 -3.16 -1.89
CA LEU A 27 -15.54 -3.16 -0.49
C LEU A 27 -16.47 -4.03 0.37
N GLY A 28 -17.79 -3.94 0.15
CA GLY A 28 -18.79 -4.78 0.83
C GLY A 28 -18.70 -6.27 0.47
N GLN A 29 -18.18 -6.62 -0.71
CA GLN A 29 -17.99 -8.00 -1.17
C GLN A 29 -16.70 -8.67 -0.64
N GLY A 30 -15.91 -7.98 0.20
CA GLY A 30 -14.70 -8.54 0.80
C GLY A 30 -13.41 -8.32 0.01
N GLY A 31 -13.46 -7.56 -1.09
CA GLY A 31 -12.27 -7.17 -1.87
C GLY A 31 -11.27 -6.30 -1.08
N TRP A 32 -11.69 -5.74 0.04
CA TRP A 32 -10.83 -4.96 0.94
C TRP A 32 -9.83 -5.81 1.73
N VAL A 33 -10.13 -7.09 1.94
CA VAL A 33 -9.29 -8.00 2.75
C VAL A 33 -7.94 -8.23 2.07
N SER A 34 -7.92 -8.37 0.75
CA SER A 34 -6.68 -8.51 -0.02
C SER A 34 -5.84 -7.24 0.05
N ILE A 35 -6.46 -6.06 -0.07
CA ILE A 35 -5.79 -4.76 0.05
C ILE A 35 -5.13 -4.64 1.43
N VAL A 36 -5.86 -4.95 2.50
CA VAL A 36 -5.32 -4.92 3.87
C VAL A 36 -4.15 -5.90 4.02
N LEU A 37 -4.28 -7.12 3.51
CA LEU A 37 -3.21 -8.12 3.56
C LEU A 37 -1.93 -7.63 2.84
N TYR A 38 -2.07 -7.03 1.66
CA TYR A 38 -0.94 -6.46 0.93
C TYR A 38 -0.31 -5.29 1.68
N VAL A 39 -1.09 -4.39 2.26
CA VAL A 39 -0.58 -3.27 3.06
C VAL A 39 0.21 -3.78 4.27
N VAL A 40 -0.30 -4.81 4.98
CA VAL A 40 0.39 -5.41 6.12
C VAL A 40 1.71 -6.08 5.68
N LEU A 41 1.70 -6.83 4.59
CA LEU A 41 2.91 -7.47 4.04
C LEU A 41 3.95 -6.43 3.63
N THR A 42 3.54 -5.36 2.94
CA THR A 42 4.44 -4.28 2.55
C THR A 42 5.02 -3.58 3.77
N ALA A 43 4.21 -3.30 4.79
CA ALA A 43 4.72 -2.72 6.04
C ALA A 43 5.75 -3.62 6.71
N PHE A 44 5.50 -4.94 6.76
CA PHE A 44 6.46 -5.93 7.28
C PHE A 44 7.77 -5.93 6.49
N ILE A 45 7.70 -5.93 5.16
CA ILE A 45 8.88 -5.90 4.29
C ILE A 45 9.69 -4.61 4.51
N VAL A 46 9.03 -3.46 4.59
CA VAL A 46 9.69 -2.18 4.84
C VAL A 46 10.38 -2.23 6.20
N VAL A 47 9.67 -2.63 7.26
CA VAL A 47 10.24 -2.77 8.61
C VAL A 47 11.46 -3.67 8.58
N ILE A 48 11.40 -4.81 7.90
CA ILE A 48 12.55 -5.73 7.78
C ILE A 48 13.72 -5.05 7.05
N LEU A 49 13.47 -4.41 5.90
CA LEU A 49 14.51 -3.81 5.07
C LEU A 49 15.14 -2.55 5.68
N THR A 50 14.38 -1.82 6.51
CA THR A 50 14.84 -0.58 7.14
C THR A 50 15.39 -0.77 8.55
N ASN A 51 15.23 -1.95 9.16
CA ASN A 51 15.85 -2.26 10.45
C ASN A 51 17.33 -2.64 10.24
N PRO A 52 18.27 -1.83 10.73
CA PRO A 52 19.72 -2.10 10.58
C PRO A 52 20.20 -3.29 11.44
N ASP A 53 19.39 -3.73 12.41
CA ASP A 53 19.67 -4.87 13.30
C ASP A 53 19.32 -6.22 12.68
N ILE A 54 18.70 -6.27 11.50
CA ILE A 54 18.50 -7.53 10.79
C ILE A 54 19.82 -7.86 10.09
N PRO A 55 20.52 -8.94 10.52
CA PRO A 55 21.79 -9.29 9.92
C PRO A 55 21.55 -9.48 8.42
N HIS A 56 22.18 -8.64 7.60
CA HIS A 56 22.30 -8.93 6.19
C HIS A 56 22.91 -10.33 6.13
N ILE A 57 22.22 -11.29 5.53
CA ILE A 57 22.80 -12.59 5.20
C ILE A 57 23.86 -12.29 4.15
N VAL A 58 25.07 -11.96 4.61
CA VAL A 58 26.24 -11.74 3.78
C VAL A 58 26.50 -13.07 3.09
N PRO A 59 26.41 -13.16 1.75
CA PRO A 59 26.83 -14.36 1.06
C PRO A 59 28.34 -14.46 1.24
N HIS A 60 28.80 -15.52 1.93
CA HIS A 60 30.20 -15.94 1.94
C HIS A 60 30.56 -16.62 0.62
#